data_AF-X0Z3W2-F1
#
_entry.id   AF-X0Z3W2-F1
#
_cell.length_a   1.000
_cell.length_b   1.000
_cell.length_c   1.000
_cell.angle_alpha   90.00
_cell.angle_beta   90.00
_cell.angle_gamma   90.00
#
_symmetry.space_group_name_H-M   'P 1'
#
loop_
_entity.id
_entity.type
_entity.pdbx_description
1 polymer ?
#
loop_
_entity_poly.entity_id
_entity_poly.type
_entity_poly.pdbx_seq_one_letter_code
_entity_poly.pdbx_strand_id
1 'polypeptide(L)' 'MSEIEVIYTTTWCSDCRRTKKFLEDNGIVCKAIDIDKDEESAEMFF' A
#
# COMPACT_ATOMS: atom_id res chain seq x y z
N MET A 1 13.84 -14.72 -5.58
CA MET A 1 12.83 -13.86 -6.22
C MET A 1 12.06 -13.19 -5.11
N SER A 2 12.07 -11.87 -5.04
CA SER A 2 11.30 -11.10 -4.07
C SER A 2 9.86 -11.02 -4.55
N GLU A 3 9.00 -11.86 -4.00
CA GLU A 3 7.57 -11.91 -4.30
C GLU A 3 6.84 -11.01 -3.29
N ILE A 4 6.11 -10.01 -3.78
CA ILE A 4 5.33 -9.09 -2.95
C ILE A 4 3.86 -9.45 -3.17
N GLU A 5 3.25 -10.18 -2.23
CA GLU A 5 1.84 -10.57 -2.36
C GLU A 5 0.88 -9.43 -2.03
N VAL A 6 1.20 -8.63 -1.00
CA VAL A 6 0.29 -7.62 -0.45
C VAL A 6 1.06 -6.34 -0.13
N ILE A 7 0.50 -5.19 -0.52
CA ILE A 7 0.95 -3.87 -0.09
C ILE A 7 -0.16 -3.19 0.70
N TYR A 8 0.17 -2.70 1.89
CA TYR A 8 -0.74 -1.90 2.69
C TYR A 8 -0.55 -0.43 2.30
N THR A 9 -1.66 0.23 1.95
CA THR A 9 -1.67 1.59 1.44
C THR A 9 -2.73 2.40 2.17
N THR A 10 -2.62 3.71 2.14
CA THR A 10 -3.71 4.63 2.51
C THR A 10 -4.00 5.56 1.35
N THR A 11 -5.22 6.10 1.28
CA THR A 11 -5.63 7.01 0.21
C THR A 11 -4.87 8.35 0.20
N TRP A 12 -4.43 8.81 1.37
CA TRP A 12 -3.70 10.06 1.53
C TRP A 12 -2.18 9.93 1.30
N CYS A 13 -1.64 8.71 1.35
CA CYS A 13 -0.20 8.46 1.18
C CYS A 13 0.25 8.64 -0.29
N SER A 14 0.99 9.72 -0.56
CA SER A 14 1.60 9.98 -1.87
C SER A 14 2.59 8.90 -2.29
N ASP A 15 3.36 8.40 -1.33
CA ASP A 15 4.42 7.43 -1.57
C ASP A 15 3.85 6.05 -1.90
N CYS A 16 2.73 5.68 -1.29
CA CYS A 16 2.01 4.44 -1.57
C CYS A 16 1.54 4.39 -3.03
N ARG A 17 1.10 5.52 -3.59
CA ARG A 17 0.77 5.65 -5.02
C ARG A 17 2.01 5.49 -5.92
N ARG A 18 3.14 6.08 -5.53
CA ARG A 18 4.40 5.94 -6.28
C ARG A 18 4.90 4.50 -6.26
N THR A 19 4.87 3.84 -5.10
CA THR A 19 5.26 2.45 -4.92
C THR A 19 4.38 1.52 -5.73
N LYS A 20 3.05 1.70 -5.71
CA LYS A 20 2.14 0.92 -6.56
C LYS A 20 2.51 1.05 -8.03
N LYS A 21 2.74 2.28 -8.51
CA LYS A 21 3.13 2.54 -9.90
C LYS A 21 4.48 1.90 -10.26
N PHE A 22 5.44 1.94 -9.34
CA PHE A 22 6.73 1.26 -9.52
C PHE A 22 6.57 -0.25 -9.65
N LEU A 23 5.74 -0.86 -8.79
CA LEU A 23 5.44 -2.30 -8.84
C LEU A 23 4.74 -2.69 -10.15
N GLU A 24 3.75 -1.89 -10.58
CA GLU A 24 3.06 -2.08 -11.86
C GLU A 24 4.01 -1.97 -13.07
N ASP A 25 4.92 -0.98 -13.08
CA ASP A 25 5.92 -0.79 -14.14
C ASP A 25 6.93 -1.94 -14.22
N ASN A 26 7.24 -2.56 -13.07
CA ASN A 26 8.11 -3.73 -13.00
C ASN A 26 7.36 -5.07 -13.20
N GLY A 27 6.07 -5.04 -13.52
CA GLY A 27 5.26 -6.24 -13.73
C GLY A 27 5.02 -7.08 -12.48
N ILE A 28 5.14 -6.48 -11.29
CA ILE A 28 4.95 -7.15 -10.00
C ILE A 28 3.47 -7.02 -9.62
N VAL A 29 2.77 -8.15 -9.64
CA VAL A 29 1.36 -8.23 -9.27
C VAL A 29 1.23 -8.30 -7.75
N CYS A 30 0.83 -7.19 -7.12
CA CYS A 30 0.61 -7.11 -5.67
C CYS A 30 -0.82 -6.66 -5.36
N LYS A 31 -1.40 -7.17 -4.29
CA LYS A 31 -2.72 -6.71 -3.81
C LYS A 31 -2.57 -5.46 -2.95
N ALA A 32 -3.18 -4.35 -3.35
CA ALA A 32 -3.24 -3.14 -2.53
C ALA A 32 -4.41 -3.22 -1.54
N ILE A 33 -4.11 -3.16 -0.24
CA ILE A 33 -5.09 -3.12 0.84
C ILE A 33 -5.09 -1.71 1.43
N ASP A 34 -6.27 -1.08 1.48
CA ASP A 34 -6.46 0.25 2.05
C ASP A 34 -6.71 0.14 3.56
N ILE A 35 -5.72 0.46 4.37
CA ILE A 35 -5.80 0.34 5.85
C ILE A 35 -6.54 1.51 6.51
N ASP A 36 -6.88 2.55 5.75
CA ASP A 36 -7.63 3.71 6.23
C ASP A 36 -9.14 3.44 6.27
N LYS A 37 -9.61 2.45 5.49
CA LYS A 37 -11.01 2.02 5.49
C LYS A 37 -11.39 1.14 6.68
N ASP A 38 -10.41 0.63 7.40
CA ASP A 38 -10.60 0.01 8.70
C ASP A 38 -10.20 1.04 9.77
N GLU A 39 -11.21 1.57 10.43
CA GLU A 39 -11.18 2.66 11.42
C GLU A 39 -10.27 2.39 12.66
N GLU A 40 -9.49 1.31 12.69
CA GLU A 40 -8.66 0.88 13.83
C GLU A 40 -7.18 1.34 13.78
N SER A 41 -6.66 1.87 12.67
CA SER A 41 -5.21 2.16 12.56
C SER A 41 -4.80 3.63 12.74
N ALA A 42 -5.75 4.54 12.99
CA ALA A 42 -5.43 5.95 13.27
C ALA A 42 -5.02 6.22 14.74
N GLU A 43 -5.19 5.25 15.65
CA GLU A 43 -4.88 5.39 17.08
C GLU A 43 -3.42 5.02 17.46
N MET A 44 -2.43 5.32 16.61
CA MET A 44 -1.02 5.20 17.01
C MET A 44 -0.15 6.41 16.63
N PHE A 45 -0.74 7.60 16.62
CA PHE A 45 0.00 8.87 16.68
C PHE A 45 -0.71 9.87 17.61
N PHE A 46 -0.64 9.62 18.91
CA PHE A 46 -0.71 10.68 19.95
C PHE A 46 0.69 10.85 20.56
#